data_AF-A0A9Q1M0E0-F1
#
_entry.id   AF-A0A9Q1M0E0-F1
#
_cell.length_a   1.000
_cell.length_b   1.000
_cell.length_c   1.000
_cell.angle_alpha   90.00
_cell.angle_beta   90.00
_cell.angle_gamma   90.00
#
_symmetry.space_group_name_H-M   'P 1'
#
loop_
_entity.id
_entity.type
_entity.pdbx_description
1 polymer ?
#
loop_
_entity_poly.entity_id
_entity_poly.type
_entity_poly.pdbx_seq_one_letter_code
_entity_poly.pdbx_strand_id
1 'polypeptide(L)'
;MGIDALDCSHLNHKFPAISNGRNPLMSLGYKLYSKSFADTLKAVGVTAECVLYEGKTLTDLFLQDPMRGGIDDMLDDLITMIHGDNSETIRANSTPRKRLVPEFMLKMARSVSPF
;
A
#
# COMPACT_ATOMS: atom_id res chain seq x y z
N MET A 1 27.55 14.39 11.30
CA MET A 1 26.57 14.39 10.19
C MET A 1 27.04 13.38 9.18
N GLY A 2 26.39 12.22 9.15
CA GLY A 2 26.68 11.13 8.23
C GLY A 2 25.60 10.09 8.42
N ILE A 3 24.56 10.15 7.60
CA ILE A 3 23.61 9.05 7.43
C ILE A 3 24.32 8.07 6.52
N ASP A 4 24.98 7.08 7.12
CA ASP A 4 25.60 6.00 6.38
C ASP A 4 24.50 5.24 5.64
N ALA A 5 24.63 5.17 4.32
CA ALA A 5 23.80 4.34 3.48
C ALA A 5 23.95 2.89 3.98
N LEU A 6 22.87 2.32 4.52
CA LEU A 6 22.84 0.91 4.87
C LEU A 6 23.07 0.09 3.59
N ASP A 7 24.24 -0.54 3.53
CA ASP A 7 24.61 -1.47 2.47
C ASP A 7 23.75 -2.74 2.58
N CYS A 8 22.68 -2.78 1.80
CA CYS A 8 21.73 -3.90 1.73
C CYS A 8 22.23 -5.08 0.87
N SER A 9 23.51 -5.13 0.51
CA SER A 9 24.09 -6.18 -0.35
C SER A 9 23.88 -7.61 0.18
N HIS A 10 23.77 -7.80 1.50
CA HIS A 10 23.56 -9.11 2.12
C HIS A 10 22.13 -9.68 1.99
N LEU A 11 21.14 -8.87 1.59
CA LEU A 11 19.75 -9.33 1.43
C LEU A 11 19.44 -9.85 0.01
N ASN A 12 20.32 -9.61 -0.96
CA ASN A 12 20.15 -10.03 -2.35
C ASN A 12 20.15 -11.56 -2.54
N HIS A 13 20.75 -12.33 -1.62
CA HIS A 13 20.83 -13.78 -1.76
C HIS A 13 19.52 -14.50 -1.40
N LYS A 14 18.52 -13.79 -0.83
CA LYS A 14 17.27 -14.40 -0.35
C LYS A 14 16.08 -14.19 -1.28
N PHE A 15 16.18 -13.29 -2.27
CA PHE A 15 15.07 -12.96 -3.17
C PHE A 15 15.58 -12.66 -4.59
N PRO A 16 15.47 -13.59 -5.56
CA PRO A 16 15.85 -13.31 -6.94
C PRO A 16 14.87 -12.30 -7.56
N ALA A 17 15.44 -11.31 -8.27
CA ALA A 17 14.68 -10.27 -8.96
C ALA A 17 13.80 -10.87 -10.07
N ILE A 18 12.49 -10.72 -9.97
CA ILE A 18 11.55 -11.04 -11.06
C ILE A 18 11.54 -9.86 -12.02
N SER A 19 12.17 -10.04 -13.18
CA SER A 19 12.26 -9.05 -14.24
C SER A 19 10.91 -8.91 -14.96
N ASN A 20 10.14 -7.88 -14.62
CA ASN A 20 9.01 -7.44 -15.43
C ASN A 20 9.04 -5.91 -15.57
N GLY A 21 9.71 -5.43 -16.62
CA GLY A 21 9.43 -4.22 -17.44
C GLY A 21 9.02 -2.88 -16.81
N ARG A 22 8.94 -2.72 -15.50
CA ARG A 22 8.64 -1.48 -14.78
C ARG A 22 9.81 -1.21 -13.87
N ASN A 23 10.38 0.00 -13.90
CA ASN A 23 11.56 0.39 -13.11
C ASN A 23 11.47 -0.16 -11.67
N PRO A 24 12.16 -1.27 -11.35
CA PRO A 24 11.88 -2.06 -10.13
C PRO A 24 12.38 -1.39 -8.86
N LEU A 25 13.32 -0.44 -9.01
CA LEU A 25 14.09 0.13 -7.92
C LEU A 25 13.25 1.00 -6.97
N MET A 26 12.25 1.73 -7.47
CA MET A 26 11.38 2.51 -6.59
C MET A 26 10.31 1.66 -5.90
N SER A 27 9.78 0.63 -6.57
CA SER A 27 8.76 -0.25 -5.98
C SER A 27 9.30 -1.18 -4.89
N LEU A 28 10.56 -1.61 -5.06
CA LEU A 28 11.20 -2.53 -4.13
C LEU A 28 11.69 -1.82 -2.86
N GLY A 29 12.09 -0.55 -2.96
CA GLY A 29 12.61 0.25 -1.84
C GLY A 29 11.59 0.49 -0.73
N TYR A 30 10.38 1.00 -1.06
CA TYR A 30 9.37 1.28 -0.04
C TYR A 30 8.84 0.02 0.65
N LYS A 31 8.76 -1.09 -0.10
CA LYS A 31 8.31 -2.38 0.40
C LYS A 31 9.25 -2.96 1.45
N LEU A 32 10.54 -2.58 1.39
CA LEU A 32 11.56 -3.00 2.35
C LEU A 32 11.42 -2.25 3.69
N TYR A 33 11.17 -0.94 3.67
CA TYR A 33 11.11 -0.12 4.88
C TYR A 33 9.88 -0.43 5.75
N SER A 34 8.68 -0.51 5.17
CA SER A 34 7.47 -0.81 5.95
C SER A 34 7.50 -2.21 6.57
N LYS A 35 8.06 -3.19 5.85
CA LYS A 35 8.25 -4.55 6.39
C LYS A 35 9.27 -4.58 7.52
N SER A 36 10.43 -3.97 7.30
CA SER A 36 11.47 -3.89 8.33
C SER A 36 10.97 -3.22 9.61
N PHE A 37 10.17 -2.17 9.48
CA PHE A 37 9.54 -1.52 10.62
C PHE A 37 8.59 -2.46 11.37
N ALA A 38 7.69 -3.15 10.66
CA ALA A 38 6.78 -4.12 11.27
C ALA A 38 7.53 -5.29 11.93
N ASP A 39 8.61 -5.78 11.31
CA ASP A 39 9.46 -6.83 11.87
C ASP A 39 10.17 -6.36 13.14
N THR A 40 10.57 -5.09 13.21
CA THR A 40 11.18 -4.49 14.41
C THR A 40 10.16 -4.41 15.55
N LEU A 41 8.91 -4.04 15.26
CA LEU A 41 7.82 -4.05 16.26
C LEU A 41 7.55 -5.47 16.78
N LYS A 42 7.52 -6.48 15.89
CA LYS A 42 7.37 -7.88 16.28
C LYS A 42 8.51 -8.36 17.17
N ALA A 43 9.75 -7.96 16.87
CA ALA A 43 10.93 -8.35 17.63
C ALA A 43 10.89 -7.88 19.10
N VAL A 44 10.21 -6.75 19.38
CA VAL A 44 10.00 -6.26 20.75
C VAL A 44 8.70 -6.77 21.40
N GLY A 45 8.05 -7.76 20.79
CA GLY A 45 6.85 -8.42 21.32
C GLY A 45 5.52 -7.72 21.02
N VAL A 46 5.50 -6.73 20.11
CA VAL A 46 4.27 -6.07 19.68
C VAL A 46 3.59 -6.87 18.57
N THR A 47 2.28 -7.07 18.68
CA THR A 47 1.47 -7.57 17.57
C THR A 47 1.38 -6.50 16.50
N ALA A 48 2.04 -6.73 15.36
CA ALA A 48 2.07 -5.79 14.24
C ALA A 48 1.85 -6.53 12.92
N GLU A 49 1.11 -5.92 12.01
CA GLU A 49 0.89 -6.42 10.65
C GLU A 49 1.26 -5.35 9.63
N CYS A 50 1.80 -5.78 8.49
CA CYS A 50 2.15 -4.89 7.39
C CYS A 50 1.32 -5.30 6.17
N VAL A 51 0.31 -4.48 5.85
CA VAL A 51 -0.53 -4.65 4.66
C VAL A 51 0.09 -3.85 3.51
N LEU A 52 0.28 -4.50 2.37
CA LEU A 52 0.88 -3.91 1.18
C LEU A 52 -0.06 -4.12 -0.01
N TYR A 53 -0.51 -3.03 -0.60
CA TYR A 53 -1.40 -3.06 -1.76
C TYR A 53 -0.58 -3.10 -3.05
N GLU A 54 -0.50 -4.28 -3.68
CA GLU A 54 0.35 -4.47 -4.86
C GLU A 54 -0.10 -3.63 -6.06
N GLY A 55 0.86 -3.00 -6.74
CA GLY A 55 0.59 -2.21 -7.94
C GLY A 55 -0.11 -0.87 -7.69
N LYS A 56 -0.28 -0.47 -6.43
CA LYS A 56 -0.80 0.83 -5.99
C LYS A 56 0.36 1.75 -5.58
N THR A 57 0.27 3.02 -5.96
CA THR A 57 1.12 4.11 -5.44
C THR A 57 0.54 4.67 -4.16
N LEU A 58 1.25 5.61 -3.52
CA LEU A 58 0.76 6.27 -2.31
C LEU A 58 -0.55 7.01 -2.61
N THR A 59 -0.62 7.71 -3.74
CA THR A 59 -1.82 8.47 -4.12
C THR A 59 -2.97 7.59 -4.59
N ASP A 60 -2.70 6.36 -5.07
CA ASP A 60 -3.76 5.44 -5.46
C ASP A 60 -4.70 5.16 -4.28
N LEU A 61 -4.14 4.82 -3.11
CA LEU A 61 -4.92 4.44 -1.92
C LEU A 61 -5.65 5.61 -1.25
N PHE A 62 -5.01 6.78 -1.14
CA PHE A 62 -5.57 7.90 -0.37
C PHE A 62 -6.43 8.85 -1.20
N LEU A 63 -6.28 8.84 -2.53
CA LEU A 63 -6.96 9.80 -3.42
C LEU A 63 -7.64 9.10 -4.58
N GLN A 64 -6.90 8.34 -5.40
CA GLN A 64 -7.45 7.89 -6.68
C GLN A 64 -8.53 6.83 -6.52
N ASP A 65 -8.37 5.87 -5.62
CA ASP A 65 -9.35 4.82 -5.37
C ASP A 65 -10.63 5.38 -4.71
N PRO A 66 -10.56 6.24 -3.69
CA PRO A 66 -11.73 6.97 -3.18
C PRO A 66 -12.47 7.75 -4.28
N MET A 67 -11.74 8.42 -5.18
CA MET A 67 -12.33 9.22 -6.26
C MET A 67 -12.88 8.36 -7.41
N ARG A 68 -12.28 7.19 -7.66
CA ARG A 68 -12.74 6.21 -8.67
C ARG A 68 -14.08 5.60 -8.28
N GLY A 69 -14.35 5.50 -6.98
CA GLY A 69 -15.52 4.83 -6.43
C GLY A 69 -15.49 3.33 -6.68
N GLY A 70 -16.58 2.64 -6.32
CA GLY A 70 -16.63 1.18 -6.30
C GLY A 70 -16.08 0.61 -4.99
N ILE A 71 -15.28 -0.46 -5.10
CA ILE A 71 -14.61 -1.13 -3.98
C ILE A 71 -13.25 -0.45 -3.74
N ASP A 72 -12.92 -0.21 -2.48
CA ASP A 72 -11.63 0.36 -2.05
C ASP A 72 -11.10 -0.56 -0.95
N ASP A 73 -10.07 -1.31 -1.30
CA ASP A 73 -9.50 -2.36 -0.46
C ASP A 73 -8.97 -1.78 0.86
N MET A 74 -8.39 -0.57 0.83
CA MET A 74 -7.81 0.04 2.04
C MET A 74 -8.87 0.52 3.01
N LEU A 75 -9.94 1.10 2.49
CA LEU A 75 -11.07 1.48 3.32
C LEU A 75 -11.77 0.25 3.92
N ASP A 76 -11.90 -0.83 3.15
CA ASP A 76 -12.52 -2.07 3.63
C ASP A 76 -11.67 -2.74 4.73
N ASP A 77 -10.34 -2.77 4.58
CA ASP A 77 -9.41 -3.22 5.62
C ASP A 77 -9.48 -2.33 6.87
N LEU A 78 -9.59 -1.00 6.70
CA LEU A 78 -9.73 -0.06 7.81
C LEU A 78 -11.06 -0.24 8.56
N ILE A 79 -12.17 -0.44 7.84
CA ILE A 79 -13.49 -0.71 8.43
C ILE A 79 -13.42 -1.99 9.26
N THR A 80 -12.83 -3.04 8.71
CA THR A 80 -12.63 -4.33 9.40
C THR A 80 -11.77 -4.16 10.64
N MET A 81 -10.67 -3.42 10.55
CA MET A 81 -9.78 -3.17 11.68
C MET A 81 -10.47 -2.40 12.81
N ILE A 82 -11.32 -1.43 12.50
CA ILE A 82 -12.04 -0.62 13.50
C ILE A 82 -13.22 -1.37 14.12
N HIS A 83 -13.99 -2.09 13.30
CA HIS A 83 -15.26 -2.70 13.73
C HIS A 83 -15.13 -4.18 14.12
N GLY A 84 -13.98 -4.82 13.85
CA GLY A 84 -13.79 -6.26 14.03
C GLY A 84 -14.80 -7.05 13.19
N ASP A 85 -15.31 -8.15 13.75
CA ASP A 85 -16.28 -9.04 13.08
C ASP A 85 -17.74 -8.55 13.12
N ASN A 86 -17.97 -7.27 13.42
CA ASN A 86 -19.33 -6.74 13.50
C ASN A 86 -19.97 -6.62 12.10
N SER A 87 -20.61 -7.69 11.67
CA SER A 87 -21.15 -7.88 10.32
C SER A 87 -22.19 -6.86 9.88
N GLU A 88 -22.93 -6.25 10.82
CA GLU A 88 -23.95 -5.25 10.51
C GLU A 88 -23.33 -3.92 10.10
N THR A 89 -22.27 -3.49 10.80
CA THR A 89 -21.55 -2.25 10.49
C THR A 89 -20.71 -2.36 9.22
N ILE A 90 -20.16 -3.56 8.95
CA ILE A 90 -19.44 -3.82 7.70
C ILE A 90 -20.40 -3.71 6.52
N ARG A 91 -21.55 -4.40 6.55
CA ARG A 91 -22.54 -4.38 5.46
C ARG A 91 -23.06 -2.99 5.12
N ALA A 92 -23.30 -2.14 6.13
CA ALA A 92 -23.71 -0.76 5.90
C ALA A 92 -22.64 0.06 5.17
N ASN A 93 -21.36 -0.13 5.55
CA ASN A 93 -20.22 0.58 4.99
C ASN A 93 -19.70 0.00 3.66
N SER A 94 -20.04 -1.25 3.33
CA SER A 94 -19.69 -1.92 2.07
C SER A 94 -20.51 -1.47 0.86
N THR A 95 -21.39 -0.47 1.00
CA THR A 95 -22.14 0.06 -0.14
C THR A 95 -21.15 0.62 -1.18
N PRO A 96 -21.21 0.19 -2.46
CA PRO A 96 -20.29 0.65 -3.49
C PRO A 96 -20.26 2.17 -3.56
N ARG A 97 -19.06 2.75 -3.42
CA ARG A 97 -18.91 4.21 -3.35
C ARG A 97 -19.18 4.84 -4.70
N LYS A 98 -19.85 6.00 -4.69
CA LYS A 98 -20.14 6.74 -5.91
C LYS A 98 -18.84 7.21 -6.54
N ARG A 99 -18.71 7.03 -7.86
CA ARG A 99 -17.60 7.59 -8.62
C ARG A 99 -17.66 9.10 -8.58
N LEU A 100 -16.57 9.74 -8.16
CA LEU A 100 -16.45 11.19 -8.09
C LEU A 100 -15.75 11.76 -9.32
N VAL A 101 -14.83 11.01 -9.93
CA VAL A 101 -14.02 11.49 -11.06
C VAL A 101 -13.96 10.46 -12.20
N PRO A 102 -14.02 10.90 -13.48
CA PRO A 102 -13.83 10.03 -14.63
C PRO A 102 -12.46 9.35 -14.65
N GLU A 103 -12.42 8.11 -15.13
CA GLU A 103 -11.21 7.27 -15.12
C GLU A 103 -10.02 7.91 -15.87
N PHE A 104 -10.27 8.64 -16.96
CA PHE A 104 -9.20 9.23 -17.75
C PHE A 104 -8.44 10.33 -16.98
N MET A 105 -9.11 11.07 -16.11
CA MET A 105 -8.48 12.11 -15.28
C MET A 105 -7.56 11.49 -14.22
N LEU A 106 -7.97 10.37 -13.62
CA LEU A 106 -7.14 9.63 -12.66
C LEU A 106 -5.90 9.04 -13.34
N LYS A 107 -6.06 8.45 -14.53
CA LYS A 107 -4.93 7.94 -15.31
C LYS A 107 -3.94 9.05 -15.69
N MET A 108 -4.45 10.23 -16.04
CA MET A 108 -3.62 11.41 -16.34
C MET A 108 -2.91 11.92 -15.09
N ALA A 109 -3.60 12.01 -13.95
CA ALA A 109 -2.99 12.39 -12.68
C ALA A 109 -1.82 11.47 -12.32
N ARG A 110 -2.02 10.14 -12.47
CA ARG A 110 -0.98 9.13 -12.24
C ARG A 110 0.20 9.22 -13.23
N SER A 111 -0.05 9.64 -14.47
CA SER A 111 1.03 9.79 -15.46
C SER A 111 1.85 11.07 -15.27
N VAL A 112 1.22 12.15 -14.78
CA VAL A 112 1.88 13.44 -14.53
C VAL A 112 2.62 13.44 -13.19
N SER A 113 2.04 12.78 -12.19
CA SER A 113 2.57 12.70 -10.84
C SER A 113 2.71 11.22 -10.44
N PRO A 114 3.93 10.64 -10.52
CA PRO A 114 4.18 9.24 -10.20
C PRO A 114 4.25 8.96 -8.69
N PHE A 115 3.90 9.93 -7.84
CA PHE A 115 3.83 9.77 -6.39
C PHE A 115 2.71 8.80 -5.96
#